data_AF-A0A8X7VMX6-F1
#
_entry.id   AF-A0A8X7VMX6-F1
#
_cell.length_a   1.000
_cell.length_b   1.000
_cell.length_c   1.000
_cell.angle_alpha   90.00
_cell.angle_beta   90.00
_cell.angle_gamma   90.00
#
_symmetry.space_group_name_H-M   'P 1'
#
loop_
_entity.id
_entity.type
_entity.pdbx_description
1 polymer ?
#
loop_
_entity_poly.entity_id
_entity_poly.type
_entity_poly.pdbx_seq_one_letter_code
_entity_poly.pdbx_strand_id
1 'polypeptide(L)'
;MVNCSWSELYPMGRCRYLRFEGSDHRPLITYFNNSGPKRRGLFRFNRSLTEIDEVSDLVNATWNETPLASVINKLNCCRRNIIQWTKDRNFKANRVIEETRIALAVGYLSFLCGRLIT
;
A
#
# COMPACT_ATOMS: atom_id res chain seq x y z
N MET A 1 10.37 2.21 -17.33
CA MET A 1 9.22 2.11 -16.41
C MET A 1 9.78 1.94 -15.01
N VAL A 2 9.26 2.67 -14.01
CA VAL A 2 9.74 2.62 -12.63
C VAL A 2 8.71 1.87 -11.80
N ASN A 3 9.13 0.92 -10.96
CA ASN A 3 8.20 0.18 -10.11
C ASN A 3 7.59 1.10 -9.03
N CYS A 4 6.42 0.71 -8.50
CA CYS A 4 5.68 1.54 -7.55
C CYS A 4 6.49 1.83 -6.27
N SER A 5 7.20 0.83 -5.75
CA SER A 5 8.04 0.95 -4.56
C SER A 5 9.14 1.99 -4.71
N TRP A 6 9.78 2.05 -5.88
CA TRP A 6 10.82 3.05 -6.20
C TRP A 6 10.23 4.46 -6.28
N SER A 7 9.04 4.59 -6.89
CA SER A 7 8.35 5.89 -6.97
C SER A 7 7.92 6.44 -5.60
N GLU A 8 7.70 5.57 -4.62
CA GLU A 8 7.32 5.93 -3.25
C GLU A 8 8.54 6.32 -2.39
N LEU A 9 9.65 5.59 -2.55
CA LEU A 9 10.91 5.89 -1.86
C LEU A 9 11.59 7.15 -2.40
N TYR A 10 11.50 7.37 -3.72
CA TYR A 10 12.15 8.48 -4.41
C TYR A 10 11.14 9.28 -5.23
N PRO A 11 10.19 9.99 -4.58
CA PRO A 11 9.13 10.72 -5.28
C PRO A 11 9.66 11.88 -6.14
N MET A 12 10.88 12.36 -5.85
CA MET A 12 11.59 13.37 -6.63
C MET A 12 12.66 12.76 -7.55
N GLY A 13 12.87 11.45 -7.47
CA GLY A 13 13.76 10.70 -8.34
C GLY A 13 13.21 10.71 -9.76
N ARG A 14 13.74 11.61 -10.58
CA ARG A 14 13.39 11.71 -12.00
C ARG A 14 14.61 11.37 -12.82
N CYS A 15 14.43 10.54 -13.84
CA CYS A 15 15.47 10.25 -14.81
C CYS A 15 15.04 10.81 -16.17
N ARG A 16 15.97 11.46 -16.86
CA ARG A 16 15.77 11.95 -18.22
C ARG A 16 16.87 11.43 -19.12
N TYR A 17 16.48 10.80 -20.21
CA TYR A 17 17.38 10.50 -21.31
C TYR A 17 17.65 11.79 -22.08
N LEU A 18 18.91 12.16 -22.22
CA LEU A 18 19.30 13.30 -23.05
C LEU A 18 19.26 12.93 -24.53
N ARG A 19 19.06 13.97 -25.37
CA ARG A 19 19.20 13.83 -26.82
C ARG A 19 20.66 13.62 -27.18
N PHE A 20 20.85 13.04 -28.35
CA PHE A 20 21.98 12.23 -28.70
C PHE A 20 22.73 12.81 -29.91
N GLU A 21 24.06 12.91 -29.86
CA GLU A 21 24.92 13.44 -30.95
C GLU A 21 26.15 12.56 -31.31
N GLY A 22 26.06 11.21 -31.36
CA GLY A 22 27.12 10.41 -32.04
C GLY A 22 27.43 8.94 -31.63
N SER A 23 27.33 8.52 -30.36
CA SER A 23 27.30 7.09 -29.86
C SER A 23 25.92 6.43 -29.57
N ASP A 24 25.62 5.25 -30.09
CA ASP A 24 24.50 4.35 -29.69
C ASP A 24 24.06 4.32 -28.18
N HIS A 25 24.92 4.73 -27.22
CA HIS A 25 24.56 4.98 -25.83
C HIS A 25 23.92 6.37 -25.57
N ARG A 26 22.73 6.37 -24.94
CA ARG A 26 22.05 7.61 -24.51
C ARG A 26 22.42 7.98 -23.06
N PRO A 27 22.95 9.18 -22.81
CA PRO A 27 23.21 9.63 -21.44
C PRO A 27 21.92 9.70 -20.61
N LEU A 28 21.97 9.16 -19.40
CA LEU A 28 20.88 9.20 -18.43
C LEU A 28 21.24 10.15 -17.28
N ILE A 29 20.47 11.23 -17.11
CA ILE A 29 20.61 12.11 -15.95
C ILE A 29 19.53 11.77 -14.93
N THR A 30 19.94 11.58 -13.68
CA THR A 30 19.04 11.37 -12.55
C THR A 30 19.09 12.58 -11.62
N TYR A 31 17.92 13.14 -11.31
CA TYR A 31 17.79 14.27 -10.39
C TYR A 31 17.38 13.76 -9.01
N PHE A 32 18.12 14.17 -7.98
CA PHE A 32 17.77 13.99 -6.58
C PHE A 32 17.57 15.36 -5.97
N ASN A 33 16.31 15.78 -5.78
CA ASN A 33 16.00 17.02 -5.09
C ASN A 33 15.58 16.71 -3.64
N ASN A 34 16.21 17.36 -2.67
CA ASN A 34 15.95 17.18 -1.24
C ASN A 34 14.95 18.22 -0.68
N SER A 35 14.56 19.25 -1.45
CA SER A 35 13.90 20.45 -0.91
C SER A 35 12.47 20.73 -1.38
N GLY A 36 11.78 19.79 -2.02
CA GLY A 36 10.36 19.99 -2.35
C GLY A 36 9.43 19.72 -1.16
N PRO A 37 8.27 20.40 -1.04
CA PRO A 37 7.26 20.02 -0.06
C PRO A 37 6.87 18.56 -0.32
N LYS A 38 6.76 17.75 0.76
CA LYS A 38 6.21 16.39 0.69
C LYS A 38 4.85 16.46 -0.02
N ARG A 39 4.81 16.14 -1.30
CA ARG A 39 3.54 16.05 -2.02
C ARG A 39 2.75 14.92 -1.36
N ARG A 40 1.51 15.18 -0.96
CA ARG A 40 0.55 14.10 -0.73
C ARG A 40 0.59 13.25 -2.00
N GLY A 41 0.96 11.98 -1.86
CA GLY A 41 1.16 11.08 -3.00
C GLY A 41 -0.02 11.16 -3.98
N LEU A 42 0.23 10.89 -5.26
CA LEU A 42 -0.88 10.78 -6.21
C LEU A 42 -1.92 9.83 -5.65
N PHE A 43 -3.19 10.22 -5.70
CA PHE A 43 -4.27 9.33 -5.34
C PHE A 43 -4.18 8.09 -6.22
N ARG A 44 -3.98 6.93 -5.58
CA ARG A 44 -3.97 5.63 -6.23
C ARG A 44 -5.13 4.82 -5.67
N PHE A 45 -6.08 4.49 -6.54
CA PHE A 45 -7.18 3.61 -6.18
C PHE A 45 -6.65 2.18 -6.08
N ASN A 46 -6.85 1.55 -4.92
CA ASN A 46 -6.52 0.14 -4.76
C ASN A 46 -7.60 -0.72 -5.43
N ARG A 47 -7.28 -1.30 -6.59
CA ARG A 47 -8.20 -2.16 -7.35
C ARG A 47 -8.61 -3.41 -6.57
N SER A 48 -7.80 -3.91 -5.66
CA SER A 48 -8.18 -5.10 -4.88
C SER A 48 -9.44 -4.87 -4.04
N LEU A 49 -9.83 -3.62 -3.77
CA LEU A 49 -11.05 -3.29 -3.05
C LEU A 49 -12.32 -3.61 -3.84
N THR A 50 -12.27 -3.70 -5.18
CA THR A 50 -13.44 -4.01 -6.01
C THR A 50 -13.76 -5.49 -6.05
N GLU A 51 -12.82 -6.35 -5.66
CA GLU A 51 -12.96 -7.81 -5.68
C GLU A 51 -13.52 -8.35 -4.36
N ILE A 52 -13.73 -7.48 -3.36
CA ILE A 52 -14.13 -7.88 -2.01
C ILE A 52 -15.58 -7.47 -1.80
N ASP A 53 -16.46 -8.46 -1.74
CA ASP A 53 -17.90 -8.25 -1.58
C ASP A 53 -18.23 -7.45 -0.31
N GLU A 54 -17.51 -7.69 0.79
CA GLU A 54 -17.67 -6.95 2.05
C GLU A 54 -17.51 -5.42 1.88
N VAL A 55 -16.62 -4.99 0.98
CA VAL A 55 -16.40 -3.56 0.71
C VAL A 55 -17.57 -2.99 -0.09
N SER A 56 -18.12 -3.77 -1.03
CA SER A 56 -19.32 -3.40 -1.79
C SER A 56 -20.51 -3.22 -0.85
N ASP A 57 -20.73 -4.18 0.06
CA ASP A 57 -21.79 -4.12 1.05
C ASP A 57 -21.62 -2.94 2.01
N LEU A 58 -20.39 -2.69 2.48
CA LEU A 58 -20.06 -1.53 3.31
C LEU A 58 -20.40 -0.21 2.61
N VAL A 59 -20.08 -0.09 1.32
CA VAL A 59 -20.38 1.10 0.53
C VAL A 59 -21.89 1.26 0.36
N ASN A 60 -22.61 0.18 0.03
CA ASN A 60 -24.06 0.21 -0.12
C ASN A 60 -24.76 0.60 1.18
N ALA A 61 -24.34 0.04 2.32
CA ALA A 61 -24.88 0.39 3.62
C ALA A 61 -24.62 1.87 3.97
N THR A 62 -23.38 2.33 3.80
CA THR A 62 -22.99 3.72 4.10
C THR A 62 -23.67 4.73 3.18
N TRP A 63 -23.87 4.38 1.91
CA TRP A 63 -24.49 5.27 0.93
C TRP A 63 -25.97 5.53 1.23
N ASN A 64 -26.66 4.49 1.73
CA ASN A 64 -28.09 4.53 2.02
C ASN A 64 -28.42 4.98 3.46
N GLU A 65 -27.43 5.08 4.35
CA GLU A 65 -27.60 5.51 5.74
C GLU A 65 -28.25 6.89 5.89
N THR A 66 -27.94 7.84 5.00
CA THR A 66 -28.54 9.18 5.05
C THR A 66 -29.06 9.61 3.69
N PRO A 67 -30.29 9.22 3.30
CA PRO A 67 -30.83 9.46 1.97
C PRO A 67 -30.86 10.94 1.58
N LEU A 68 -31.13 11.83 2.55
CA LEU A 68 -31.26 13.28 2.37
C LEU A 68 -29.92 14.04 2.40
N ALA A 69 -28.80 13.37 2.67
CA ALA A 69 -27.49 14.03 2.66
C ALA A 69 -27.05 14.39 1.24
N SER A 70 -26.26 15.47 1.13
CA SER A 70 -25.60 15.82 -0.13
C SER A 70 -24.70 14.68 -0.62
N VAL A 71 -24.57 14.55 -1.94
CA VAL A 71 -23.70 13.54 -2.57
C VAL A 71 -22.27 13.62 -2.03
N ILE A 72 -21.76 14.84 -1.82
CA ILE A 72 -20.42 15.07 -1.26
C ILE A 72 -20.31 14.48 0.16
N ASN A 73 -21.34 14.67 0.99
CA ASN A 73 -21.35 14.11 2.34
C ASN A 73 -21.40 12.58 2.31
N LYS A 74 -22.24 12.00 1.45
CA LYS A 74 -22.30 10.54 1.24
C LYS A 74 -20.94 9.96 0.83
N LEU A 75 -20.27 10.59 -0.14
CA LEU A 75 -18.91 10.19 -0.57
C LEU A 75 -17.89 10.32 0.56
N ASN A 76 -17.95 11.39 1.36
CA ASN A 76 -17.09 11.57 2.51
C ASN A 76 -17.33 10.51 3.59
N CYS A 77 -18.57 10.10 3.83
CA CYS A 77 -18.92 8.99 4.73
C CYS A 77 -18.34 7.67 4.21
N CYS A 78 -18.60 7.33 2.95
CA CYS A 78 -18.07 6.12 2.31
C CYS A 78 -16.54 6.07 2.41
N ARG A 79 -15.85 7.18 2.10
CA ARG A 79 -14.39 7.27 2.23
C ARG A 79 -13.91 6.96 3.64
N ARG A 80 -14.55 7.55 4.67
CA ARG A 80 -14.17 7.32 6.07
C ARG A 80 -14.35 5.85 6.47
N ASN A 81 -15.48 5.25 6.10
CA ASN A 81 -15.76 3.85 6.42
C ASN A 81 -14.80 2.89 5.70
N ILE A 82 -14.49 3.11 4.42
CA ILE A 82 -13.50 2.29 3.69
C ILE A 82 -12.12 2.39 4.34
N ILE A 83 -11.69 3.62 4.73
CA ILE A 83 -10.41 3.81 5.42
C ILE A 83 -10.38 3.05 6.74
N GLN A 84 -11.45 3.13 7.53
CA GLN A 84 -11.54 2.46 8.81
C GLN A 84 -11.51 0.93 8.65
N TRP A 85 -12.34 0.39 7.75
CA TRP A 85 -12.38 -1.04 7.43
C TRP A 85 -11.00 -1.55 6.97
N THR A 86 -10.31 -0.79 6.12
CA THR A 86 -8.97 -1.17 5.64
C THR A 86 -7.96 -1.24 6.78
N LYS A 87 -8.00 -0.28 7.73
CA LYS A 87 -7.13 -0.29 8.91
C LYS A 87 -7.40 -1.50 9.79
N ASP A 88 -8.66 -1.81 10.05
CA ASP A 88 -9.05 -2.93 10.92
C ASP A 88 -8.66 -4.27 10.30
N ARG A 89 -8.83 -4.42 8.98
CA ARG A 89 -8.37 -5.61 8.24
C ARG A 89 -6.86 -5.76 8.29
N ASN A 90 -6.10 -4.69 8.04
CA ASN A 90 -4.64 -4.72 8.09
C ASN A 90 -4.13 -5.01 9.51
N PHE A 91 -4.79 -4.48 10.54
CA PHE A 91 -4.46 -4.77 11.93
C PHE A 91 -4.64 -6.26 12.23
N LYS A 92 -5.78 -6.85 11.83
CA LYS A 92 -6.03 -8.30 11.99
C LYS A 92 -5.00 -9.13 11.23
N ALA A 93 -4.69 -8.78 9.98
CA ALA A 93 -3.70 -9.49 9.18
C ALA A 93 -2.30 -9.43 9.81
N ASN A 94 -1.86 -8.25 10.28
CA ASN A 94 -0.57 -8.10 10.95
C ASN A 94 -0.48 -8.95 12.22
N ARG A 95 -1.56 -9.03 13.01
CA ARG A 95 -1.59 -9.87 14.21
C ARG A 95 -1.41 -11.35 13.86
N VAL A 96 -2.13 -11.85 12.84
CA VAL A 96 -1.99 -13.23 12.36
C VAL A 96 -0.57 -13.51 11.88
N ILE A 97 0.05 -12.56 11.16
CA ILE A 97 1.43 -12.69 10.71
C ILE A 97 2.39 -12.82 11.91
N GLU A 98 2.23 -12.00 12.94
CA GLU A 98 3.08 -12.08 14.14
C GLU A 98 2.87 -13.36 14.94
N GLU A 99 1.62 -13.77 15.15
CA GLU A 99 1.30 -15.05 15.82
C GLU A 99 1.94 -16.23 15.05
N THR A 100 1.85 -16.22 13.72
CA THR A 100 2.46 -17.24 12.87
C THR A 100 3.99 -17.22 12.96
N ARG A 101 4.62 -16.04 13.00
CA ARG A 101 6.08 -15.91 13.20
C ARG A 101 6.53 -16.50 14.52
N ILE A 102 5.80 -16.21 15.61
CA ILE A 102 6.10 -16.75 16.94
C ILE A 102 5.96 -18.28 16.94
N ALA A 103 4.85 -18.80 16.41
CA ALA A 103 4.60 -20.25 16.35
C ALA A 103 5.71 -20.98 15.58
N LEU A 104 6.14 -20.43 14.44
CA LEU A 104 7.26 -20.96 13.67
C LEU A 104 8.55 -20.92 14.49
N ALA A 105 8.89 -19.80 15.13
CA ALA A 105 10.10 -19.68 15.93
C ALA A 105 10.15 -20.71 17.07
N VAL A 106 9.02 -20.93 17.77
CA VAL A 106 8.89 -21.95 18.82
C VAL A 106 9.09 -23.35 18.23
N GLY A 107 8.47 -23.65 17.08
CA GLY A 107 8.64 -24.93 16.38
C GLY A 107 10.09 -25.19 15.94
N TYR A 108 10.80 -24.16 15.48
CA TYR A 108 12.22 -24.26 15.15
C TYR A 108 13.08 -24.52 16.39
N LEU A 109 12.83 -23.83 17.50
CA LEU A 109 13.55 -24.03 18.76
C LEU A 109 13.32 -25.42 19.34
N SER A 110 12.09 -25.94 19.31
CA SER A 110 11.79 -27.29 19.79
C SER A 110 12.43 -28.37 18.90
N PHE A 111 12.43 -28.18 17.58
CA PHE A 111 13.11 -29.07 16.64
C PHE A 111 14.64 -29.08 16.84
N LEU A 112 15.26 -27.92 17.07
CA LEU A 112 16.69 -27.81 17.33
C LEU A 112 17.09 -28.39 18.70
N CYS A 113 16.30 -28.14 19.74
CA CYS A 113 16.55 -28.68 21.08
C CYS A 113 16.36 -30.21 21.13
N GLY A 114 15.36 -30.74 20.42
CA GLY A 114 15.16 -32.19 20.29
C GLY A 114 16.29 -32.91 19.55
N ARG A 115 16.98 -32.22 18.63
CA ARG A 115 18.15 -32.74 17.90
C ARG A 115 19.46 -32.68 18.69
N LEU A 116 19.52 -31.93 19.79
CA LEU A 116 20.69 -31.80 20.66
C LEU A 116 20.72 -32.84 21.79
N ILE A 117 19.64 -33.61 21.99
CA ILE A 117 19.49 -34.62 23.05
C ILE A 117 19.60 -36.05 22.50
N THR A 118 19.76 -36.23 21.18
CA THR A 118 20.09 -37.50 20.51
C THR A 118 21.49 -37.44 19.93
#